data_AF-A0A7W0R862-F1
#
_entry.id   AF-A0A7W0R862-F1
#
_cell.length_a   1.000
_cell.length_b   1.000
_cell.length_c   1.000
_cell.angle_alpha   90.00
_cell.angle_beta   90.00
_cell.angle_gamma   90.00
#
_symmetry.space_group_name_H-M   'P 1'
#
loop_
_entity.id
_entity.type
_entity.pdbx_description
1 polymer ?
#
loop_
_entity_poly.entity_id
_entity_poly.type
_entity_poly.pdbx_seq_one_letter_code
_entity_poly.pdbx_strand_id
1 'polypeptide(L)' 'MPLTLLCIATYLKGHEFLRECHRQGHRVLLLTEEKLRDADWPRDAVDGFFYVRREMPQADVRSGAAHLART' A
#
# COMPACT_ATOMS: atom_id res chain seq x y z
N MET A 1 0.26 12.02 -16.90
CA MET A 1 -0.14 10.61 -17.03
C MET A 1 -0.23 10.03 -15.62
N PRO A 2 -1.39 9.55 -15.16
CA PRO A 2 -1.51 8.98 -13.83
C PRO A 2 -0.71 7.67 -13.72
N LEU A 3 -0.04 7.46 -12.58
CA LEU A 3 0.74 6.27 -12.26
C LEU A 3 0.02 5.42 -11.21
N THR A 4 0.44 4.16 -11.08
CA THR A 4 0.10 3.30 -9.94
C THR A 4 1.29 3.24 -8.99
N LEU A 5 1.08 3.56 -7.72
CA LEU A 5 2.10 3.61 -6.67
C LEU A 5 1.85 2.52 -5.64
N LEU A 6 2.79 1.58 -5.51
CA LEU A 6 2.80 0.61 -4.42
C LEU A 6 3.63 1.16 -3.24
N CYS A 7 2.94 1.69 -2.25
CA CYS A 7 3.54 2.18 -1.00
C CYS A 7 3.72 1.02 -0.03
N ILE A 8 4.89 0.94 0.64
CA ILE A 8 5.19 -0.12 1.60
C ILE A 8 5.51 0.51 2.95
N ALA A 9 4.78 0.13 3.99
CA ALA A 9 4.98 0.68 5.33
C ALA A 9 4.76 -0.36 6.43
N THR A 10 5.77 -0.55 7.29
CA THR A 10 5.73 -1.40 8.49
C THR A 10 5.37 -0.63 9.77
N TYR A 11 5.06 0.66 9.63
CA TYR A 11 4.67 1.58 10.70
C TYR A 11 3.63 2.56 10.15
N LEU A 12 2.79 3.13 11.02
CA LEU A 12 1.84 4.18 10.64
C LEU A 12 2.60 5.48 10.32
N LYS A 13 2.80 5.77 9.03
CA LYS A 13 3.51 6.97 8.55
C LYS A 13 3.16 7.27 7.09
N GLY A 14 3.46 8.50 6.66
CA GLY A 14 3.39 8.88 5.24
C GLY A 14 2.02 9.39 4.79
N HIS A 15 1.14 9.80 5.71
CA HIS A 15 -0.20 10.31 5.40
C HIS A 15 -0.19 11.41 4.34
N GLU A 16 0.64 12.43 4.51
CA GLU A 16 0.75 13.55 3.56
C GLU A 16 1.25 13.09 2.20
N PHE A 17 2.17 12.11 2.16
CA PHE A 17 2.61 11.52 0.90
C PHE A 17 1.47 10.79 0.18
N LEU A 18 0.72 9.94 0.89
CA LEU A 18 -0.41 9.20 0.32
C LEU A 18 -1.49 10.15 -0.22
N ARG A 19 -1.86 11.17 0.57
CA ARG A 19 -2.82 12.22 0.17
C ARG A 19 -2.35 12.99 -1.06
N GLU A 20 -1.09 13.38 -1.09
CA GLU A 20 -0.54 14.13 -2.21
C GLU A 20 -0.52 13.31 -3.49
N CYS A 21 -0.11 12.03 -3.42
CA CYS A 21 -0.16 11.12 -4.56
C CYS A 21 -1.59 10.98 -5.11
N HIS A 22 -2.57 10.78 -4.23
CA HIS A 22 -3.98 10.71 -4.62
C HIS A 22 -4.46 12.04 -5.23
N ARG A 23 -4.10 13.19 -4.64
CA ARG A 23 -4.43 14.53 -5.16
C ARG A 23 -3.86 14.80 -6.55
N GLN A 24 -2.69 14.25 -6.86
CA GLN A 24 -2.09 14.29 -8.20
C GLN A 24 -2.76 13.33 -9.21
N GLY A 25 -3.80 12.59 -8.78
CA GLY A 25 -4.57 11.68 -9.60
C GLY A 25 -3.87 10.33 -9.81
N HIS A 26 -2.93 9.95 -8.95
CA HIS A 26 -2.32 8.62 -8.99
C HIS A 26 -3.17 7.59 -8.25
N ARG A 27 -3.11 6.34 -8.70
CA ARG A 27 -3.65 5.20 -7.97
C ARG A 27 -2.67 4.80 -6.87
N VAL A 28 -3.12 4.80 -5.63
CA VAL A 28 -2.31 4.55 -4.44
C VAL A 28 -2.69 3.21 -3.83
N LEU A 29 -1.75 2.26 -3.84
CA LEU A 29 -1.88 0.96 -3.19
C LEU A 29 -0.96 0.93 -1.96
N LEU A 30 -1.44 0.43 -0.82
CA LEU A 30 -0.66 0.33 0.41
C LEU A 30 -0.47 -1.13 0.83
N LEU A 31 0.79 -1.56 0.88
CA LEU A 31 1.21 -2.82 1.52
C LEU A 31 1.69 -2.52 2.94
N THR A 32 1.01 -3.06 3.95
CA THR A 32 1.37 -2.86 5.36
C THR A 32 1.30 -4.15 6.17
N GLU A 33 1.79 -4.12 7.42
CA GLU A 33 1.64 -5.25 8.32
C GLU A 33 0.17 -5.44 8.72
N GLU A 34 -0.29 -6.69 8.83
CA GLU A 34 -1.68 -6.99 9.21
C GLU A 34 -2.09 -6.36 10.54
N LYS A 35 -1.17 -6.23 11.50
CA LYS A 35 -1.41 -5.55 12.78
C LYS A 35 -1.78 -4.06 12.65
N LEU A 36 -1.51 -3.45 11.50
CA LEU A 36 -1.80 -2.04 11.20
C LEU A 36 -3.06 -1.88 10.33
N ARG A 37 -3.83 -2.95 10.09
CA ARG A 37 -5.06 -2.93 9.29
C ARG A 37 -6.06 -1.86 9.74
N ASP A 38 -6.22 -1.75 11.05
CA ASP A 38 -7.21 -0.87 11.68
C ASP A 38 -6.59 0.44 12.19
N ALA A 39 -5.31 0.68 11.87
CA ALA A 39 -4.68 1.96 12.17
C ALA A 39 -5.33 3.11 11.36
N ASP A 40 -5.10 4.33 11.82
CA ASP A 40 -5.70 5.55 11.27
C ASP A 40 -5.02 6.00 9.96
N TRP A 41 -5.05 5.15 8.94
CA TRP A 41 -4.59 5.46 7.59
C TRP A 41 -5.56 6.42 6.89
N PRO A 42 -5.08 7.28 5.97
CA PRO A 42 -5.96 8.12 5.16
C PRO A 42 -6.70 7.27 4.12
N ARG A 43 -7.78 6.60 4.54
CA ARG A 43 -8.51 5.61 3.72
C ARG A 43 -9.11 6.21 2.45
N ASP A 44 -9.38 7.50 2.45
CA ASP A 44 -9.84 8.30 1.32
C ASP A 44 -8.75 8.47 0.24
N ALA A 45 -7.47 8.40 0.62
CA ALA A 45 -6.33 8.57 -0.28
C ALA A 45 -5.65 7.25 -0.71
N VAL A 46 -6.21 6.09 -0.33
CA VAL A 46 -5.65 4.77 -0.64
C VAL A 46 -6.70 3.92 -1.36
N ASP A 47 -6.43 3.57 -2.61
CA ASP A 47 -7.32 2.81 -3.47
C ASP A 47 -7.32 1.30 -3.18
N GLY A 48 -6.29 0.79 -2.49
CA GLY A 48 -6.20 -0.62 -2.13
C GLY A 48 -5.25 -0.90 -0.98
N PHE A 49 -5.70 -1.71 -0.03
CA PHE A 49 -4.89 -2.17 1.10
C PHE A 49 -4.53 -3.64 0.94
N PHE A 50 -3.25 -3.94 1.18
CA PHE A 50 -2.67 -5.27 1.14
C PHE A 50 -1.88 -5.51 2.42
N TYR A 51 -1.93 -6.73 2.94
CA TYR A 51 -1.39 -7.05 4.25
C TYR A 51 -0.34 -8.15 4.20
N VAL A 52 0.78 -7.93 4.87
CA VAL A 52 1.79 -8.97 5.14
C VAL A 52 1.72 -9.40 6.61
N ARG A 53 2.02 -10.68 6.83
CA ARG A 53 2.19 -11.26 8.16
C ARG A 53 3.68 -11.47 8.45
N ARG A 54 4.08 -11.44 9.71
CA ARG A 54 5.49 -11.56 10.12
C ARG A 54 6.18 -12.82 9.57
N GLU A 55 5.42 -13.91 9.47
CA GLU A 55 5.90 -15.23 9.03
C GLU A 55 5.56 -15.54 7.57
N MET A 56 5.11 -14.54 6.80
CA MET A 56 4.80 -14.75 5.38
C MET A 56 6.08 -15.04 4.59
N PRO A 57 6.13 -16.12 3.79
CA PRO A 57 7.27 -16.41 2.93
C PRO A 57 7.58 -15.24 1.99
N GLN A 58 8.86 -14.88 1.86
CA GLN A 58 9.26 -13.77 0.97
C GLN A 58 8.86 -14.02 -0.49
N ALA A 59 8.81 -15.28 -0.93
CA ALA A 59 8.36 -15.68 -2.25
C ALA A 59 6.89 -15.30 -2.50
N ASP A 60 6.04 -15.41 -1.49
CA ASP A 60 4.62 -15.08 -1.58
C ASP A 60 4.43 -13.56 -1.64
N VAL A 61 5.17 -12.81 -0.82
CA VAL A 61 5.18 -11.33 -0.86
C VAL A 61 5.60 -10.83 -2.24
N ARG A 62 6.68 -11.41 -2.81
CA ARG A 62 7.16 -11.07 -4.16
C ARG A 62 6.15 -11.41 -5.23
N SER A 63 5.53 -12.60 -5.16
CA SER A 63 4.51 -13.03 -6.11
C SER A 63 3.28 -12.11 -6.08
N GLY A 64 2.85 -11.71 -4.88
CA GLY A 64 1.78 -10.73 -4.68
C GLY A 64 2.12 -9.37 -5.28
N ALA A 65 3.30 -8.82 -4.96
CA ALA A 65 3.75 -7.55 -5.55
C ALA A 65 3.87 -7.61 -7.08
N ALA A 66 4.37 -8.73 -7.63
CA ALA A 66 4.46 -8.95 -9.06
C ALA A 66 3.07 -9.02 -9.71
N HIS A 67 2.08 -9.59 -9.03
CA HIS A 67 0.68 -9.60 -9.48
C HIS A 67 0.10 -8.18 -9.53
N LEU A 68 0.30 -7.38 -8.47
CA LEU A 68 -0.17 -5.99 -8.42
C LEU A 68 0.45 -5.11 -9.52
N ALA A 69 1.71 -5.36 -9.89
CA ALA A 69 2.37 -4.64 -10.96
C ALA A 69 1.76 -4.88 -12.36
N ARG A 70 0.83 -5.83 -12.51
CA ARG A 70 0.13 -6.14 -13.76
C ARG A 70 -1.31 -5.58 -13.81
N THR A 71 -1.76 -4.88 -12.78
CA THR A 71 -3.10 -4.28 -12.67
C THR A 71 -3.06 -2.77 -12.79
#